data_AF-A0A409V6E6-F1
#
_entry.id   AF-A0A409V6E6-F1
#
_cell.length_a   1.000
_cell.length_b   1.000
_cell.length_c   1.000
_cell.angle_alpha   90.00
_cell.angle_beta   90.00
_cell.angle_gamma   90.00
#
_symmetry.space_group_name_H-M   'P 1'
#
loop_
_entity.id
_entity.type
_entity.pdbx_description
1 polymer ?
#
loop_
_entity_poly.entity_id
_entity_poly.type
_entity_poly.pdbx_seq_one_letter_code
_entity_poly.pdbx_strand_id
1 'polypeptide(L)' 'LVPVTEASIIIAISSPHRKESLEAVQYAIDTVKAIVPVWKKEIYEDDSSQWKENKECYWKSS' A
#
# COMPACT_ATOMS: atom_id res chain seq x y z
N LEU A 1 -2.30 -0.86 15.90
CA LEU A 1 -3.50 -0.34 15.20
C LEU A 1 -3.09 0.92 14.46
N VAL A 2 -3.52 1.10 13.22
CA VAL A 2 -3.34 2.36 12.49
C VAL A 2 -4.66 3.12 12.60
N PRO A 3 -4.73 4.24 13.32
CA PRO A 3 -5.94 5.04 13.42
C PRO A 3 -6.43 5.52 12.06
N VAL A 4 -7.71 5.87 11.98
CA VAL A 4 -8.24 6.55 10.79
C VAL A 4 -7.45 7.84 10.59
N THR A 5 -7.15 8.18 9.33
CA THR A 5 -6.31 9.33 8.90
C THR A 5 -4.81 9.20 9.10
N GLU A 6 -4.32 8.17 9.81
CA GLU A 6 -2.89 7.95 9.98
C GLU A 6 -2.27 7.21 8.79
N ALA A 7 -1.04 7.57 8.44
CA ALA A 7 -0.32 6.96 7.33
C ALA A 7 0.03 5.50 7.66
N SER A 8 -0.43 4.56 6.84
CA SER A 8 -0.05 3.14 6.93
C SER A 8 1.23 2.81 6.14
N ILE A 9 1.56 3.62 5.13
CA ILE A 9 2.73 3.48 4.26
C ILE A 9 3.28 4.88 3.95
N ILE A 10 4.59 5.03 3.99
CA ILE A 10 5.30 6.25 3.58
C ILE A 10 6.35 5.87 2.55
N ILE A 11 6.39 6.59 1.42
CA ILE A 11 7.40 6.44 0.37
C ILE A 11 7.96 7.83 0.08
N ALA A 12 9.29 7.97 0.18
CA ALA A 12 10.00 9.21 -0.09
C ALA A 12 11.10 8.96 -1.13
N ILE A 13 11.09 9.73 -2.20
CA ILE A 13 12.04 9.62 -3.31
C ILE A 13 12.49 11.02 -3.73
N SER A 14 13.75 11.15 -4.13
CA SER A 14 14.34 12.39 -4.62
C SER A 14 15.18 12.14 -5.86
N SER A 15 15.17 13.09 -6.80
CA SER A 15 15.98 13.09 -8.02
C SER A 15 16.28 14.53 -8.47
N PRO A 16 17.30 14.75 -9.32
CA PRO A 16 17.68 16.10 -9.78
C PRO A 16 16.56 16.83 -10.51
N HIS A 17 15.72 16.12 -11.28
CA HIS A 17 14.54 16.67 -11.92
C HIS A 17 13.28 15.95 -11.42
N ARG A 18 12.14 16.65 -11.44
CA ARG A 18 10.90 16.13 -10.84
C ARG A 18 10.35 14.89 -11.55
N LYS A 19 10.65 14.72 -12.84
CA LYS A 19 10.05 13.67 -13.68
C LYS A 19 10.40 12.28 -13.13
N GLU A 20 11.67 12.06 -12.84
CA GLU A 20 12.19 10.78 -12.38
C GLU A 20 11.63 10.42 -11.00
N SER A 21 11.53 11.39 -10.07
CA SER A 21 10.92 11.18 -8.76
C SER A 21 9.45 10.80 -8.84
N LEU A 22 8.69 11.47 -9.72
CA LEU A 22 7.26 11.21 -9.90
C LEU A 22 7.02 9.82 -10.52
N GLU A 23 7.81 9.44 -11.52
CA GLU A 23 7.74 8.10 -12.12
C GLU A 23 8.13 7.01 -11.12
N ALA A 24 9.21 7.24 -10.35
CA ALA A 24 9.69 6.28 -9.37
C ALA A 24 8.74 6.11 -8.19
N VAL A 25 8.08 7.17 -7.70
CA VAL A 25 7.15 7.04 -6.56
C VAL A 25 5.89 6.28 -6.95
N GLN A 26 5.41 6.49 -8.18
CA GLN A 26 4.30 5.73 -8.74
C GLN A 26 4.68 4.26 -8.87
N TYR A 27 5.84 3.97 -9.48
CA TYR A 27 6.35 2.61 -9.59
C TYR A 27 6.49 1.93 -8.23
N ALA A 28 7.03 2.63 -7.23
CA ALA A 28 7.26 2.08 -5.89
C ALA A 28 5.95 1.67 -5.20
N ILE A 29 4.91 2.51 -5.22
CA ILE A 29 3.63 2.17 -4.57
C ILE A 29 2.94 1.00 -5.28
N ASP A 30 2.95 0.98 -6.62
CA ASP A 30 2.32 -0.08 -7.41
C ASP A 30 3.04 -1.41 -7.18
N THR A 31 4.37 -1.38 -7.19
CA THR A 31 5.20 -2.54 -6.93
C THR A 31 4.95 -3.07 -5.52
N VAL A 32 5.00 -2.23 -4.49
CA VAL A 32 4.77 -2.69 -3.11
C VAL A 32 3.40 -3.35 -2.96
N LYS A 33 2.35 -2.75 -3.51
CA LYS A 33 1.00 -3.33 -3.46
C LYS A 33 0.89 -4.66 -4.20
N ALA A 34 1.62 -4.82 -5.29
CA ALA A 34 1.63 -6.02 -6.09
C ALA A 34 2.51 -7.14 -5.52
N ILE A 35 3.63 -6.78 -4.88
CA ILE A 35 4.72 -7.71 -4.56
C ILE A 35 4.90 -8.03 -3.06
N VAL A 36 4.39 -7.20 -2.16
CA VAL A 36 4.54 -7.44 -0.71
C VAL A 36 3.33 -8.22 -0.17
N PRO A 37 3.53 -9.36 0.52
CA PRO A 37 2.44 -10.11 1.15
C PRO A 37 1.96 -9.40 2.42
N VAL A 38 1.17 -8.33 2.23
CA VAL A 38 0.57 -7.52 3.28
C VAL A 38 -0.96 -7.57 3.20
N TRP A 39 -1.62 -7.65 4.35
CA TRP A 39 -3.07 -7.65 4.49
C TRP A 39 -3.50 -6.62 5.52
N LYS A 40 -4.60 -5.91 5.26
CA LYS A 40 -5.18 -4.94 6.20
C LYS A 40 -6.35 -5.60 6.92
N LYS A 41 -6.30 -5.65 8.25
CA LYS A 41 -7.45 -6.02 9.07
C LYS A 41 -8.22 -4.77 9.45
N GLU A 42 -9.43 -4.61 8.93
CA GLU A 42 -10.35 -3.55 9.32
C GLU A 42 -11.09 -3.99 10.58
N ILE A 43 -11.16 -3.09 11.57
CA ILE A 43 -11.87 -3.30 12.84
C ILE A 43 -12.96 -2.25 12.90
N TYR A 44 -14.20 -2.69 13.11
CA TYR A 44 -15.38 -1.83 13.13
C TYR A 44 -15.87 -1.62 14.57
N GLU A 45 -16.78 -0.66 14.77
CA GLU A 45 -17.28 -0.26 16.10
C GLU A 45 -18.10 -1.36 16.79
N ASP A 46 -18.64 -2.30 16.03
CA ASP A 46 -19.43 -3.45 16.53
C ASP A 46 -18.54 -4.67 16.90
N ASP A 47 -17.24 -4.44 17.11
CA ASP A 47 -16.19 -5.46 17.32
C ASP A 47 -16.03 -6.46 16.17
N SER A 48 -16.72 -6.27 15.05
CA SER A 48 -16.51 -7.09 13.85
C SER A 48 -15.19 -6.73 13.17
N SER A 49 -14.63 -7.68 12.42
CA SER A 49 -13.41 -7.41 11.66
C SER A 49 -13.37 -8.15 10.33
N GLN A 50 -12.73 -7.52 9.35
CA GLN A 50 -12.57 -8.09 8.00
C GLN A 50 -11.14 -7.94 7.52
N TRP A 51 -10.62 -8.99 6.89
CA TRP A 51 -9.35 -8.92 6.18
C TRP A 51 -9.58 -8.39 4.76
N LYS A 52 -8.78 -7.39 4.38
CA LYS A 52 -8.66 -6.85 3.04
C LYS A 52 -7.28 -7.20 2.49
N GLU A 53 -7.27 -7.68 1.27
CA GLU A 53 -6.08 -7.93 0.48
C GLU A 53 -5.96 -6.89 -0.64
N ASN A 54 -4.73 -6.68 -1.14
CA ASN A 54 -4.51 -5.85 -2.31
C ASN A 54 -4.98 -6.60 -3.56
N LYS A 55 -5.73 -5.91 -4.41
CA LYS A 55 -6.21 -6.48 -5.70
C LYS A 55 -5.08 -6.63 -6.70
N GLU A 56 -4.00 -5.88 -6.48
CA GLU A 56 -2.82 -5.76 -7.31
C GLU A 56 -1.84 -6.94 -7.11
N CYS A 57 -2.04 -7.79 -6.09
CA CYS A 57 -1.15 -8.92 -5.78
C CYS A 57 -1.05 -9.94 -6.93
N TYR A 58 0.13 -10.06 -7.53
CA TYR A 58 0.30 -10.91 -8.73
C TYR A 58 0.35 -12.42 -8.43
N TRP A 59 0.77 -12.85 -7.23
CA TRP A 59 0.82 -14.29 -6.85
C TRP A 59 -0.56 -14.91 -6.61
N LYS A 60 -1.63 -14.13 -6.69
CA LYS A 60 -2.99 -14.63 -6.52
C LYS A 60 -3.54 -15.27 -7.79
N SER A 61 -2.96 -14.99 -8.94
CA SER A 61 -3.40 -15.49 -10.25
C SER A 61 -2.68 -16.76 -10.70
N SER A 62 -1.96 -17.43 -9.79
CA SER A 62 -1.25 -18.70 -10.02
C SER A 62 -1.95 -19.87 -9.35
#